data_AF-A0A1G1TLK8-F1
#
_entry.id   AF-A0A1G1TLK8-F1
#
_cell.length_a   1.000
_cell.length_b   1.000
_cell.length_c   1.000
_cell.angle_alpha   90.00
_cell.angle_beta   90.00
_cell.angle_gamma   90.00
#
_symmetry.space_group_name_H-M   'P 1'
#
loop_
_entity.id
_entity.type
_entity.pdbx_description
1 polymer ?
#
loop_
_entity_poly.entity_id
_entity_poly.type
_entity_poly.pdbx_seq_one_letter_code
_entity_poly.pdbx_strand_id
1 'polypeptide(L)'
;MKPLLTTGPIKFADFAPGKWVLFFSHPADFTPVCTTELMGFAKREDEFTALNTALLGLSIDSIHSHIAWVNDVREKSGVYFFFPIIADIDMQMARLYGMLQPAESDTAAVRAVFFIDPSHKIRLVLYYPMSVGRNLDELLRALQALQYVDEHHVSLPLNWQLGQKVLLPAPVTLTQLGARLADDSVEQPEFYLAETYVYGPAAKRVPAAKIPFIRRPFAPASPVPGSSPTSEGLAIKPRFPTLEAGACLRIWLPGCQPQLGAT
;
A
#
# COMPACT_ATOMS: atom_id res chain seq x y z
N MET A 1 19.41 12.93 -5.89
CA MET A 1 19.49 11.86 -6.91
C MET A 1 18.66 12.27 -8.13
N LYS A 2 19.06 11.92 -9.35
CA LYS A 2 18.29 12.16 -10.59
C LYS A 2 18.03 10.82 -11.27
N PRO A 3 17.00 10.06 -10.87
CA PRO A 3 16.71 8.77 -11.49
C PRO A 3 16.38 8.93 -12.98
N LEU A 4 16.68 7.90 -13.77
CA LEU A 4 16.24 7.78 -15.16
C LEU A 4 14.88 7.07 -15.18
N LEU A 5 13.91 7.67 -15.87
CA LEU A 5 12.56 7.12 -15.99
C LEU A 5 12.16 7.00 -17.45
N THR A 6 11.19 6.13 -17.74
CA THR A 6 10.59 5.96 -19.07
C THR A 6 9.97 7.24 -19.64
N THR A 7 9.58 8.18 -18.79
CA THR A 7 9.03 9.49 -19.20
C THR A 7 10.07 10.62 -19.24
N GLY A 8 11.36 10.29 -19.04
CA GLY A 8 12.46 11.24 -18.99
C GLY A 8 13.00 11.50 -17.59
N PRO A 9 14.10 12.26 -17.46
CA PRO A 9 14.72 12.53 -16.17
C PRO A 9 13.85 13.44 -15.30
N ILE A 10 13.66 13.09 -14.03
CA ILE A 10 12.99 13.94 -13.04
C ILE A 10 13.84 14.08 -11.77
N LYS A 11 13.70 15.21 -11.08
CA LYS A 11 14.12 15.27 -9.68
C LYS A 11 13.01 14.65 -8.85
N PHE A 12 13.37 13.73 -7.97
CA PHE A 12 12.39 13.00 -7.17
C PHE A 12 11.54 13.91 -6.28
N ALA A 13 12.13 14.97 -5.72
CA ALA A 13 11.41 15.99 -4.95
C ALA A 13 10.36 16.78 -5.76
N ASP A 14 10.47 16.77 -7.10
CA ASP A 14 9.53 17.43 -8.01
C ASP A 14 8.48 16.44 -8.57
N PHE A 15 8.56 15.16 -8.19
CA PHE A 15 7.62 14.14 -8.66
C PHE A 15 6.28 14.26 -7.92
N ALA A 16 5.20 14.37 -8.70
CA ALA A 16 3.82 14.32 -8.22
C ALA A 16 3.49 15.29 -7.05
N PRO A 17 3.79 16.61 -7.18
CA PRO A 17 3.56 17.56 -6.10
C PRO A 17 2.08 17.63 -5.69
N GLY A 18 1.81 17.55 -4.39
CA GLY A 18 0.45 17.61 -3.85
C GLY A 18 -0.40 16.37 -4.12
N LYS A 19 0.20 15.29 -4.64
CA LYS A 19 -0.47 14.01 -4.88
C LYS A 19 0.03 12.94 -3.93
N TRP A 20 -0.78 11.92 -3.74
CA TRP A 20 -0.27 10.66 -3.22
C TRP A 20 0.63 9.99 -4.26
N VAL A 21 1.60 9.20 -3.83
CA VAL A 21 2.40 8.35 -4.70
C VAL A 21 2.28 6.91 -4.26
N LEU A 22 1.87 6.05 -5.18
CA LEU A 22 1.98 4.61 -5.03
C LEU A 22 3.29 4.18 -5.71
N PHE A 23 4.34 4.05 -4.92
CA PHE A 23 5.67 3.70 -5.40
C PHE A 23 5.91 2.20 -5.24
N PHE A 24 6.12 1.48 -6.34
CA PHE A 24 6.13 0.03 -6.32
C PHE A 24 7.30 -0.54 -7.14
N SER A 25 7.86 -1.64 -6.66
CA SER A 25 8.92 -2.36 -7.38
C SER A 25 8.43 -3.65 -8.02
N HIS A 26 9.15 -4.10 -9.05
CA HIS A 26 9.00 -5.44 -9.62
C HIS A 26 10.38 -6.08 -9.83
N PRO A 27 10.49 -7.41 -9.76
CA PRO A 27 11.80 -8.08 -9.85
C PRO A 27 12.57 -7.88 -11.15
N ALA A 28 11.90 -8.04 -12.29
CA ALA A 28 12.53 -7.95 -13.61
C ALA A 28 11.49 -7.73 -14.70
N ASP A 29 11.87 -6.95 -15.71
CA ASP A 29 11.17 -6.85 -16.99
C ASP A 29 11.09 -8.21 -17.70
N PHE A 30 10.17 -8.36 -18.67
CA PHE A 30 9.99 -9.60 -19.45
C PHE A 30 9.67 -10.85 -18.62
N THR A 31 9.15 -10.69 -17.40
CA THR A 31 8.70 -11.81 -16.57
C THR A 31 7.16 -11.85 -16.44
N PRO A 32 6.55 -13.04 -16.33
CA PRO A 32 5.10 -13.20 -16.49
C PRO A 32 4.29 -12.50 -15.40
N VAL A 33 4.65 -12.67 -14.12
CA VAL A 33 3.92 -12.05 -13.01
C VAL A 33 4.07 -10.52 -13.02
N CYS A 34 5.25 -10.00 -13.36
CA CYS A 34 5.43 -8.55 -13.48
C CYS A 34 4.59 -7.99 -14.65
N THR A 35 4.52 -8.72 -15.76
CA THR A 35 3.72 -8.34 -16.93
C THR A 35 2.23 -8.27 -16.58
N THR A 36 1.69 -9.25 -15.83
CA THR A 36 0.29 -9.19 -15.40
C THR A 36 0.03 -8.01 -14.47
N GLU A 37 0.95 -7.72 -13.55
CA GLU A 37 0.80 -6.61 -12.60
C GLU A 37 0.85 -5.23 -13.27
N LEU A 38 1.86 -4.94 -14.10
CA LEU A 38 1.98 -3.62 -14.72
C LEU A 38 0.88 -3.38 -15.76
N MET A 39 0.43 -4.43 -16.47
CA MET A 39 -0.78 -4.34 -17.28
C MET A 39 -2.01 -4.04 -16.43
N GLY A 40 -2.12 -4.65 -15.24
CA GLY A 40 -3.20 -4.38 -14.30
C GLY A 40 -3.20 -2.93 -13.79
N PHE A 41 -2.02 -2.41 -13.43
CA PHE A 41 -1.85 -1.00 -13.08
C PHE A 41 -2.24 -0.07 -14.22
N ALA A 42 -1.76 -0.35 -15.44
CA ALA A 42 -2.04 0.50 -16.61
C ALA A 42 -3.54 0.54 -16.96
N LYS A 43 -4.23 -0.61 -16.88
CA LYS A 43 -5.68 -0.68 -17.12
C LYS A 43 -6.52 0.06 -16.07
N ARG A 44 -5.97 0.25 -14.87
CA ARG A 44 -6.67 0.86 -13.72
C ARG A 44 -6.05 2.20 -13.31
N GLU A 45 -5.18 2.77 -14.14
CA GLU A 45 -4.47 4.02 -13.84
C GLU A 45 -5.43 5.18 -13.57
N ASP A 46 -6.58 5.19 -14.25
CA ASP A 46 -7.65 6.17 -14.05
C ASP A 46 -8.25 6.11 -12.63
N GLU A 47 -8.33 4.93 -12.01
CA GLU A 47 -8.84 4.78 -10.64
C GLU A 47 -7.88 5.44 -9.62
N PHE A 48 -6.58 5.29 -9.82
CA PHE A 48 -5.57 5.98 -8.99
C PHE A 48 -5.57 7.49 -9.25
N THR A 49 -5.70 7.89 -10.51
CA THR A 49 -5.77 9.31 -10.90
C THR A 49 -7.00 9.99 -10.29
N ALA A 50 -8.15 9.32 -10.28
CA ALA A 50 -9.37 9.81 -9.64
C ALA A 50 -9.22 9.99 -8.12
N LEU A 51 -8.34 9.20 -7.49
CA LEU A 51 -7.96 9.32 -6.08
C LEU A 51 -6.75 10.24 -5.87
N ASN A 52 -6.46 11.18 -6.79
CA ASN A 52 -5.32 12.11 -6.70
C ASN A 52 -3.98 11.41 -6.40
N THR A 53 -3.74 10.26 -7.05
CA THR A 53 -2.57 9.41 -6.79
C THR A 53 -1.79 9.15 -8.07
N ALA A 54 -0.47 9.35 -8.00
CA ALA A 54 0.46 9.01 -9.08
C ALA A 54 1.05 7.61 -8.87
N LEU A 55 1.16 6.85 -9.95
CA LEU A 55 1.87 5.57 -9.99
C LEU A 55 3.35 5.79 -10.32
N LEU A 56 4.22 5.02 -9.68
CA LEU A 56 5.66 5.04 -9.94
C LEU A 56 6.23 3.62 -9.82
N GLY A 57 6.68 3.06 -10.93
CA GLY A 57 7.33 1.75 -10.98
C GLY A 57 8.84 1.82 -10.76
N LEU A 58 9.44 0.69 -10.38
CA LEU A 58 10.89 0.52 -10.30
C LEU A 58 11.29 -0.94 -10.52
N SER A 59 12.32 -1.14 -11.33
CA SER A 59 13.16 -2.34 -11.22
C SER A 59 14.63 -1.94 -11.37
N ILE A 60 15.51 -2.92 -11.24
CA ILE A 60 16.94 -2.73 -11.45
C ILE A 60 17.35 -2.88 -12.92
N ASP A 61 16.38 -3.04 -13.83
CA ASP A 61 16.64 -3.15 -15.26
C ASP A 61 17.05 -1.79 -15.86
N SER A 62 17.64 -1.84 -17.05
CA SER A 62 18.02 -0.61 -17.76
C SER A 62 16.81 0.11 -18.37
N ILE A 63 16.95 1.40 -18.61
CA ILE A 63 15.92 2.19 -19.30
C ILE A 63 15.56 1.60 -20.68
N HIS A 64 16.54 1.03 -21.40
CA HIS A 64 16.32 0.39 -22.69
C HIS A 64 15.47 -0.88 -22.56
N SER A 65 15.65 -1.64 -21.47
CA SER A 65 14.82 -2.79 -21.14
C SER A 65 13.37 -2.37 -20.93
N HIS A 66 13.12 -1.33 -20.13
CA HIS A 66 11.77 -0.84 -19.89
C HIS A 66 11.08 -0.42 -21.18
N ILE A 67 11.76 0.35 -22.04
CA ILE A 67 11.17 0.81 -23.31
C ILE A 67 10.86 -0.37 -24.23
N ALA A 68 11.76 -1.34 -24.35
CA ALA A 68 11.54 -2.54 -25.15
C ALA A 68 10.37 -3.37 -24.61
N TRP A 69 10.27 -3.51 -23.28
CA TRP A 69 9.22 -4.28 -22.64
C TRP A 69 7.84 -3.61 -22.76
N VAL A 70 7.76 -2.30 -22.54
CA VAL A 70 6.53 -1.52 -22.75
C VAL A 70 6.05 -1.65 -24.20
N ASN A 71 6.97 -1.60 -25.17
CA ASN A 71 6.62 -1.80 -26.57
C ASN A 71 6.09 -3.23 -26.84
N ASP A 72 6.76 -4.26 -26.31
CA ASP A 72 6.34 -5.65 -26.45
C ASP A 72 4.94 -5.89 -25.88
N VAL A 73 4.66 -5.36 -24.68
CA VAL A 73 3.34 -5.44 -24.05
C VAL A 73 2.29 -4.71 -24.90
N ARG A 74 2.61 -3.53 -25.42
CA ARG A 74 1.71 -2.76 -26.29
C ARG A 74 1.36 -3.54 -27.56
N GLU A 75 2.36 -4.09 -28.25
CA GLU A 75 2.16 -4.84 -29.48
C GLU A 75 1.32 -6.10 -29.26
N LYS A 76 1.56 -6.82 -28.17
CA LYS A 76 0.91 -8.11 -27.90
C LYS A 76 -0.45 -8.00 -27.23
N SER A 77 -0.68 -6.96 -26.42
CA SER A 77 -1.89 -6.84 -25.59
C SER A 77 -2.71 -5.58 -25.83
N GLY A 78 -2.17 -4.60 -26.57
CA GLY A 78 -2.78 -3.28 -26.75
C GLY A 78 -2.66 -2.35 -25.54
N VAL A 79 -2.06 -2.80 -24.43
CA VAL A 79 -1.91 -2.00 -23.20
C VAL A 79 -0.60 -1.22 -23.24
N TYR A 80 -0.65 0.06 -22.89
CA TYR A 80 0.52 0.93 -22.79
C TYR A 80 0.70 1.44 -21.36
N PHE A 81 1.94 1.51 -20.88
CA PHE A 81 2.24 1.97 -19.53
C PHE A 81 2.57 3.47 -19.58
N PHE A 82 1.63 4.33 -19.20
CA PHE A 82 1.84 5.78 -19.19
C PHE A 82 2.56 6.26 -17.93
N PHE A 83 2.35 5.57 -16.82
CA PHE A 83 3.08 5.83 -15.59
C PHE A 83 4.59 5.55 -15.76
N PRO A 84 5.45 6.32 -15.09
CA PRO A 84 6.89 6.16 -15.19
C PRO A 84 7.42 4.93 -14.46
N ILE A 85 8.46 4.32 -15.03
CA ILE A 85 9.23 3.24 -14.43
C ILE A 85 10.68 3.72 -14.27
N ILE A 86 11.21 3.64 -13.06
CA ILE A 86 12.60 3.99 -12.71
C ILE A 86 13.51 2.83 -13.09
N ALA A 87 14.57 3.14 -13.84
CA ALA A 87 15.70 2.26 -14.09
C ALA A 87 16.75 2.43 -12.97
N ASP A 88 16.80 1.50 -12.02
CA ASP A 88 17.68 1.54 -10.84
C ASP A 88 18.84 0.55 -10.97
N ILE A 89 19.61 0.65 -12.07
CA ILE A 89 20.70 -0.29 -12.41
C ILE A 89 21.76 -0.40 -11.30
N ASP A 90 22.05 0.72 -10.62
CA ASP A 90 23.01 0.76 -9.51
C ASP A 90 22.42 0.32 -8.16
N MET A 91 21.13 -0.03 -8.16
CA MET A 91 20.35 -0.53 -7.02
C MET A 91 20.29 0.46 -5.84
N GLN A 92 20.61 1.73 -6.04
CA GLN A 92 20.68 2.69 -4.95
C GLN A 92 19.29 2.93 -4.34
N MET A 93 18.26 3.06 -5.17
CA MET A 93 16.88 3.25 -4.67
C MET A 93 16.34 1.97 -4.06
N ALA A 94 16.56 0.82 -4.69
CA ALA A 94 16.13 -0.47 -4.20
C ALA A 94 16.74 -0.77 -2.82
N ARG A 95 18.01 -0.42 -2.59
CA ARG A 95 18.65 -0.52 -1.27
C ARG A 95 18.06 0.47 -0.28
N LEU A 96 17.91 1.73 -0.68
CA LEU A 96 17.39 2.79 0.19
C LEU A 96 16.00 2.44 0.75
N TYR A 97 15.11 1.94 -0.12
CA TYR A 97 13.75 1.54 0.25
C TYR A 97 13.65 0.10 0.77
N GLY A 98 14.76 -0.62 0.96
CA GLY A 98 14.72 -2.02 1.42
C GLY A 98 13.91 -2.94 0.48
N MET A 99 13.93 -2.66 -0.81
CA MET A 99 13.31 -3.47 -1.87
C MET A 99 14.18 -4.68 -2.24
N LEU A 100 15.47 -4.71 -1.86
CA LEU A 100 16.29 -5.92 -1.91
C LEU A 100 16.16 -6.67 -0.59
N GLN A 101 15.77 -7.94 -0.64
CA GLN A 101 15.61 -8.79 0.53
C GLN A 101 16.61 -9.95 0.43
N PRO A 102 17.60 -10.06 1.33
CA PRO A 102 18.68 -11.05 1.23
C PRO A 102 18.22 -12.51 1.17
N ALA A 103 17.04 -12.81 1.71
CA ALA A 103 16.46 -14.16 1.68
C ALA A 103 15.77 -14.51 0.36
N GLU A 104 15.54 -13.53 -0.52
CA GLU A 104 14.83 -13.69 -1.80
C GLU A 104 15.79 -13.48 -2.98
N SER A 105 16.49 -12.34 -3.01
CA SER A 105 17.47 -12.01 -4.04
C SER A 105 18.32 -10.81 -3.66
N ASP A 106 19.61 -10.89 -3.97
CA ASP A 106 20.56 -9.77 -3.89
C ASP A 106 20.63 -8.95 -5.20
N THR A 107 20.02 -9.48 -6.27
CA THR A 107 20.11 -8.95 -7.63
C THR A 107 18.74 -8.73 -8.26
N ALA A 108 17.67 -8.67 -7.47
CA ALA A 108 16.34 -8.31 -7.93
C ALA A 108 15.53 -7.70 -6.79
N ALA A 109 14.72 -6.69 -7.10
CA ALA A 109 13.80 -6.13 -6.12
C ALA A 109 12.64 -7.12 -5.84
N VAL A 110 12.23 -7.24 -4.59
CA VAL A 110 10.96 -7.91 -4.26
C VAL A 110 9.78 -7.02 -4.70
N ARG A 111 8.56 -7.54 -4.61
CA ARG A 111 7.33 -6.81 -4.96
C ARG A 111 6.91 -5.91 -3.79
N ALA A 112 7.63 -4.82 -3.57
CA ALA A 112 7.31 -3.83 -2.56
C ALA A 112 6.32 -2.79 -3.10
N VAL A 113 5.48 -2.24 -2.21
CA VAL A 113 4.58 -1.12 -2.50
C VAL A 113 4.63 -0.15 -1.33
N PHE A 114 4.88 1.12 -1.61
CA PHE A 114 4.91 2.23 -0.67
C PHE A 114 3.76 3.18 -1.00
N PHE A 115 2.93 3.46 0.00
CA PHE A 115 1.92 4.50 -0.06
C PHE A 115 2.52 5.75 0.56
N ILE A 116 2.72 6.77 -0.25
CA ILE A 116 3.39 8.01 0.14
C ILE A 116 2.36 9.13 0.05
N ASP A 117 2.15 9.86 1.15
CA ASP A 117 1.16 10.93 1.19
C ASP A 117 1.67 12.23 0.53
N PRO A 118 0.81 13.24 0.31
CA PRO A 118 1.22 14.52 -0.28
C PRO A 118 2.24 15.32 0.55
N SER A 119 2.48 14.93 1.80
CA SER A 119 3.55 15.47 2.67
C SER A 119 4.82 14.61 2.62
N HIS A 120 4.90 13.68 1.66
CA HIS A 120 5.99 12.77 1.41
C HIS A 120 6.28 11.79 2.56
N LYS A 121 5.26 11.47 3.37
CA LYS A 121 5.37 10.45 4.42
C LYS A 121 4.91 9.10 3.91
N ILE A 122 5.70 8.07 4.22
CA ILE A 122 5.30 6.67 3.98
C ILE A 122 4.20 6.32 5.00
N ARG A 123 3.02 5.93 4.50
CA ARG A 123 1.81 5.62 5.29
C ARG A 123 1.52 4.14 5.39
N LEU A 124 1.92 3.37 4.38
CA LEU A 124 1.78 1.92 4.35
C LEU A 124 2.89 1.35 3.47
N VAL A 125 3.42 0.19 3.88
CA VAL A 125 4.36 -0.60 3.09
C VAL A 125 3.85 -2.02 3.01
N LEU A 126 3.82 -2.59 1.81
CA LEU A 126 3.49 -3.98 1.56
C LEU A 126 4.66 -4.67 0.87
N TYR A 127 4.99 -5.88 1.33
CA TYR A 127 6.01 -6.73 0.71
C TYR A 127 5.37 -8.05 0.27
N TYR A 128 5.46 -8.32 -1.03
CA TYR A 128 5.08 -9.61 -1.62
C TYR A 128 6.35 -10.36 -2.05
N PRO A 129 6.39 -11.70 -1.90
CA PRO A 129 7.46 -12.51 -2.46
C PRO A 129 7.43 -12.45 -3.99
N MET A 130 8.53 -12.83 -4.64
CA MET A 130 8.63 -12.76 -6.11
C MET A 130 7.57 -13.63 -6.83
N SER A 131 7.14 -14.72 -6.18
CA SER A 131 6.22 -15.73 -6.72
C SER A 131 4.74 -15.35 -6.66
N VAL A 132 4.35 -14.32 -5.90
CA VAL A 132 2.93 -13.95 -5.67
C VAL A 132 2.66 -12.56 -6.22
N GLY A 133 1.74 -12.46 -7.18
CA GLY A 133 1.26 -11.18 -7.70
C GLY A 133 0.40 -10.42 -6.67
N ARG A 134 0.50 -9.09 -6.69
CA ARG A 134 -0.24 -8.17 -5.83
C ARG A 134 -1.72 -8.14 -6.18
N ASN A 135 -2.54 -7.88 -5.16
CA ASN A 135 -3.96 -7.65 -5.33
C ASN A 135 -4.24 -6.14 -5.47
N LEU A 136 -4.57 -5.67 -6.68
CA LEU A 136 -4.86 -4.27 -6.97
C LEU A 136 -6.09 -3.73 -6.22
N ASP A 137 -7.09 -4.58 -5.93
CA ASP A 137 -8.26 -4.16 -5.17
C ASP A 137 -7.89 -3.78 -3.74
N GLU A 138 -6.94 -4.50 -3.14
CA GLU A 138 -6.43 -4.15 -1.82
C GLU A 138 -5.61 -2.87 -1.86
N LEU A 139 -4.84 -2.63 -2.93
CA LEU A 139 -4.09 -1.38 -3.05
C LEU A 139 -5.04 -0.17 -3.14
N LEU A 140 -6.11 -0.26 -3.93
CA LEU A 140 -7.11 0.80 -4.04
C LEU A 140 -7.90 0.97 -2.74
N ARG A 141 -8.33 -0.12 -2.11
CA ARG A 141 -9.04 -0.07 -0.82
C ARG A 141 -8.18 0.57 0.26
N ALA A 142 -6.89 0.19 0.36
CA ALA A 142 -5.96 0.77 1.32
C ALA A 142 -5.70 2.26 1.05
N LEU A 143 -5.55 2.66 -0.21
CA LEU A 143 -5.41 4.07 -0.60
C LEU A 143 -6.64 4.89 -0.18
N GLN A 144 -7.83 4.41 -0.52
CA GLN A 144 -9.09 5.05 -0.13
C GLN A 144 -9.22 5.15 1.38
N ALA A 145 -8.89 4.07 2.11
CA ALA A 145 -8.93 4.04 3.57
C ALA A 145 -7.98 5.09 4.19
N LEU A 146 -6.74 5.19 3.70
CA LEU A 146 -5.77 6.17 4.18
C LEU A 146 -6.24 7.61 3.94
N GLN A 147 -6.75 7.90 2.73
CA GLN A 147 -7.29 9.21 2.40
C GLN A 147 -8.52 9.56 3.24
N TYR A 148 -9.41 8.59 3.46
CA TYR A 148 -10.61 8.76 4.26
C TYR A 148 -10.30 9.06 5.73
N VAL A 149 -9.30 8.40 6.31
CA VAL A 149 -8.82 8.67 7.67
C VAL A 149 -8.25 10.09 7.78
N ASP A 150 -7.48 10.52 6.78
CA ASP A 150 -6.89 11.86 6.77
C ASP A 150 -7.95 12.96 6.65
N GLU A 151 -9.00 12.74 5.84
CA GLU A 151 -10.09 13.70 5.64
C GLU A 151 -11.03 13.79 6.84
N HIS A 152 -11.37 12.65 7.47
CA HIS A 152 -12.45 12.58 8.44
C HIS A 152 -11.99 12.40 9.89
N HIS A 153 -10.69 12.13 10.12
CA HIS A 153 -10.11 11.92 11.46
C HIS A 153 -10.81 10.81 12.27
N VAL A 154 -11.12 9.70 11.60
CA VAL A 154 -11.79 8.53 12.18
C VAL A 154 -10.88 7.30 12.10
N SER A 155 -11.27 6.23 12.82
CA SER A 155 -10.62 4.93 12.70
C SER A 155 -11.45 4.00 11.81
N LEU A 156 -10.82 3.14 11.04
CA LEU A 156 -11.51 2.21 10.14
C LEU A 156 -11.46 0.77 10.69
N PRO A 157 -12.58 0.03 10.72
CA PRO A 157 -12.63 -1.34 11.22
C PRO A 157 -11.94 -2.34 10.27
N LEU A 158 -11.83 -3.59 10.73
CA LEU A 158 -11.35 -4.71 9.92
C LEU A 158 -12.18 -4.83 8.63
N ASN A 159 -11.49 -5.05 7.49
CA ASN A 159 -12.09 -5.21 6.16
C ASN A 159 -12.94 -4.02 5.69
N TRP A 160 -12.72 -2.82 6.23
CA TRP A 160 -13.49 -1.64 5.87
C TRP A 160 -13.42 -1.34 4.35
N GLN A 161 -14.58 -1.01 3.80
CA GLN A 161 -14.78 -0.48 2.45
C GLN A 161 -15.54 0.84 2.51
N LEU A 162 -15.38 1.66 1.46
CA LEU A 162 -16.05 2.95 1.36
C LEU A 162 -17.57 2.81 1.51
N GLY A 163 -18.15 3.68 2.34
CA GLY A 163 -19.58 3.67 2.67
C GLY A 163 -19.96 2.77 3.86
N GLN A 164 -19.02 2.03 4.44
CA GLN A 164 -19.24 1.30 5.70
C GLN A 164 -19.03 2.20 6.92
N LYS A 165 -19.53 1.74 8.07
CA LYS A 165 -19.34 2.41 9.36
C LYS A 165 -17.86 2.52 9.71
N VAL A 166 -17.55 3.59 10.43
CA VAL A 166 -16.24 3.88 10.98
C VAL A 166 -16.30 3.85 12.50
N LEU A 167 -15.12 3.79 13.10
CA LEU A 167 -14.92 3.78 14.54
C LEU A 167 -14.57 5.19 15.02
N LEU A 168 -15.28 5.64 16.05
CA LEU A 168 -14.91 6.86 16.76
C LEU A 168 -13.70 6.59 17.67
N PRO A 169 -12.80 7.56 17.86
CA PRO A 169 -11.70 7.45 18.81
C PRO A 169 -12.21 7.06 20.20
N ALA A 170 -11.46 6.18 20.88
CA ALA A 170 -11.76 5.82 22.26
C ALA A 170 -11.56 7.06 23.16
N PRO A 171 -12.46 7.32 24.12
CA PRO A 171 -12.25 8.34 25.13
C PRO A 171 -10.93 8.14 25.88
N VAL A 172 -10.11 9.19 25.99
CA VAL A 172 -8.85 9.17 26.75
C VAL A 172 -8.93 9.97 28.06
N THR A 173 -10.07 10.61 28.33
CA THR A 173 -10.35 11.36 29.56
C THR A 173 -11.70 11.00 30.14
N LEU A 174 -11.89 11.20 31.44
CA LEU A 174 -13.19 10.97 32.11
C LEU A 174 -14.30 11.88 31.55
N THR A 175 -13.95 13.09 31.13
CA THR A 175 -14.89 14.01 30.48
C THR A 175 -15.37 13.46 29.13
N GLN A 176 -14.45 12.95 28.30
CA GLN A 176 -14.82 12.31 27.04
C GLN A 176 -15.61 11.02 27.25
N LEU A 177 -15.30 10.25 28.31
CA LEU A 177 -16.06 9.05 28.66
C LEU A 177 -17.50 9.43 29.04
N GLY A 178 -17.68 10.44 29.89
CA GLY A 178 -19.00 10.96 30.24
C GLY A 178 -19.79 11.42 29.02
N ALA A 179 -19.14 12.12 28.08
CA ALA A 179 -19.75 12.54 26.82
C ALA A 179 -20.15 11.33 25.94
N ARG A 180 -19.28 10.31 25.83
CA ARG A 180 -19.56 9.09 25.05
C ARG A 180 -20.73 8.30 25.62
N LEU A 181 -20.76 8.11 26.94
CA LEU A 181 -21.86 7.40 27.61
C LEU A 181 -23.19 8.13 27.51
N ALA A 182 -23.17 9.46 27.31
CA ALA A 182 -24.35 10.28 27.11
C ALA A 182 -24.80 10.38 25.63
N ASP A 183 -24.01 9.88 24.68
CA ASP A 183 -24.28 9.99 23.24
C ASP A 183 -25.14 8.82 22.75
N ASP A 184 -26.43 9.06 22.53
CA ASP A 184 -27.38 8.08 22.00
C ASP A 184 -27.43 8.04 20.46
N SER A 185 -26.62 8.85 19.79
CA SER A 185 -26.62 8.97 18.32
C SER A 185 -25.75 7.92 17.61
N VAL A 186 -24.87 7.25 18.35
CA VAL A 186 -23.88 6.29 17.85
C VAL A 186 -24.19 4.86 18.30
N GLU A 187 -23.82 3.88 17.49
CA GLU A 187 -23.90 2.48 17.90
C GLU A 187 -22.70 2.15 18.78
N GLN A 188 -22.93 1.92 20.07
CA GLN A 188 -21.85 1.70 21.04
C GLN A 188 -22.10 0.43 21.88
N PRO A 189 -21.67 -0.75 21.40
CA PRO A 189 -21.64 -1.95 22.24
C PRO A 189 -20.87 -1.70 23.54
N GLU A 190 -19.72 -1.03 23.43
CA GLU A 190 -18.89 -0.61 24.56
C GLU A 190 -18.41 0.84 24.39
N PHE A 191 -18.08 1.52 25.48
CA PHE A 191 -17.66 2.94 25.44
C PHE A 191 -16.46 3.21 24.52
N TYR A 192 -15.56 2.24 24.36
CA TYR A 192 -14.38 2.34 23.49
C TYR A 192 -14.63 1.84 22.06
N LEU A 193 -15.77 1.17 21.82
CA LEU A 193 -16.16 0.59 20.55
C LEU A 193 -17.46 1.27 20.09
N ALA A 194 -17.32 2.48 19.55
CA ALA A 194 -18.45 3.23 19.00
C ALA A 194 -18.32 3.32 17.48
N GLU A 195 -19.38 2.92 16.79
CA GLU A 195 -19.51 2.92 15.36
C GLU A 195 -20.50 3.99 14.88
N THR A 196 -20.13 4.66 13.80
CA THR A 196 -21.03 5.62 13.12
C THR A 196 -20.71 5.67 11.63
N TYR A 197 -21.59 6.28 10.85
CA TYR A 197 -21.23 6.70 9.49
C TYR A 197 -20.68 8.12 9.58
N VAL A 198 -19.62 8.43 8.84
CA VAL A 198 -19.21 9.83 8.70
C VAL A 198 -20.24 10.52 7.83
N TYR A 199 -21.10 11.32 8.45
CA TYR A 199 -21.94 12.27 7.76
C TYR A 199 -21.25 13.62 7.80
N GLY A 200 -21.03 14.24 6.64
CA GLY A 200 -20.66 15.65 6.56
C GLY A 200 -21.66 16.52 7.32
N PRO A 201 -21.31 17.78 7.67
CA PRO A 201 -22.21 18.65 8.38
C PRO A 201 -23.45 18.90 7.50
N ALA A 202 -24.59 18.33 7.93
CA ALA A 202 -25.89 18.31 7.27
C ALA A 202 -26.09 17.31 6.10
N ALA A 203 -26.27 16.03 6.41
CA ALA A 203 -27.09 15.16 5.55
C ALA A 203 -27.82 14.10 6.39
N LYS A 204 -29.14 14.02 6.19
CA LYS A 204 -30.10 13.14 6.88
C LYS A 204 -29.73 11.66 6.70
N ARG A 205 -29.96 10.85 7.75
CA ARG A 205 -29.89 9.38 7.76
C ARG A 205 -30.38 8.80 6.42
N VAL A 206 -29.50 8.13 5.69
CA VAL A 206 -29.95 7.17 4.67
C VAL A 206 -30.28 5.89 5.43
N PRO A 207 -31.52 5.37 5.38
CA PRO A 207 -31.87 4.16 6.10
C PRO A 207 -31.08 2.99 5.53
N ALA A 208 -30.38 2.25 6.40
CA ALA A 208 -29.74 1.00 6.04
C ALA A 208 -30.77 0.08 5.41
N ALA A 209 -30.56 -0.31 4.14
CA ALA A 209 -31.31 -1.39 3.54
C ALA A 209 -31.11 -2.64 4.42
N LYS A 210 -32.21 -3.22 4.91
CA LYS A 210 -32.21 -4.41 5.76
C LYS A 210 -31.59 -5.58 4.98
N ILE A 211 -30.29 -5.82 5.17
CA ILE A 211 -29.67 -7.08 4.78
C ILE A 211 -29.99 -8.08 5.91
N PRO A 212 -30.68 -9.19 5.64
CA PRO A 212 -31.00 -10.16 6.69
C PRO A 212 -29.70 -10.77 7.23
N PHE A 213 -29.46 -10.55 8.52
CA PHE A 213 -28.36 -11.12 9.29
C PHE A 213 -28.58 -12.64 9.44
N ILE A 214 -28.03 -13.43 8.52
CA ILE A 214 -28.04 -14.90 8.65
C ILE A 214 -27.01 -15.29 9.71
N ARG A 215 -27.46 -15.49 10.95
CA ARG A 215 -26.68 -16.25 11.95
C ARG A 215 -26.62 -17.70 11.49
N ARG A 216 -25.52 -18.12 10.86
CA ARG A 216 -25.19 -19.55 10.82
C ARG A 216 -24.55 -19.93 12.16
N PRO A 217 -25.08 -20.91 12.90
CA PRO A 217 -24.39 -21.41 14.08
C PRO A 217 -23.06 -22.03 13.66
N PHE A 218 -21.99 -21.69 14.39
CA PHE A 218 -20.69 -22.34 14.28
C PHE A 218 -20.88 -23.84 14.60
N ALA A 219 -20.63 -24.71 13.63
CA ALA A 219 -20.48 -26.13 13.89
C ALA A 219 -19.06 -26.35 14.46
N PRO A 220 -18.89 -27.13 15.55
CA PRO A 220 -17.56 -27.45 16.07
C PRO A 220 -16.79 -28.30 15.05
N ALA A 221 -15.54 -27.92 14.80
CA ALA A 221 -14.65 -28.65 13.90
C ALA A 221 -14.40 -30.08 14.41
N SER A 222 -14.52 -31.07 13.52
CA SER A 222 -14.14 -32.45 13.81
C SER A 222 -12.61 -32.59 13.92
N PRO A 223 -12.08 -33.43 14.82
CA PRO A 223 -10.65 -33.62 14.97
C PRO A 223 -10.04 -34.35 13.77
N VAL A 224 -8.93 -33.83 13.26
CA VAL A 224 -8.09 -34.48 12.24
C VAL A 224 -7.22 -35.54 12.94
N PRO A 225 -7.20 -36.81 12.50
CA PRO A 225 -6.30 -37.80 13.07
C PRO A 225 -4.93 -37.77 12.38
N GLY A 226 -3.87 -37.70 13.19
CA GLY A 226 -2.54 -38.16 12.80
C GLY A 226 -1.58 -37.10 12.26
N SER A 227 -0.81 -36.48 13.15
CA SER A 227 0.56 -36.06 12.86
C SER A 227 1.36 -35.99 14.17
N SER A 228 2.28 -36.92 14.35
CA SER A 228 3.26 -36.94 15.45
C SER A 228 4.23 -35.76 15.33
N PRO A 229 4.71 -35.18 16.45
CA PRO A 229 5.61 -34.04 16.42
C PRO A 229 7.07 -34.51 16.31
N THR A 230 7.72 -34.28 15.16
CA THR A 230 9.18 -34.14 15.12
C THR A 230 9.50 -32.66 15.14
N SER A 231 10.01 -32.20 16.27
CA SER A 231 10.38 -30.80 16.52
C SER A 231 11.88 -30.64 16.36
N GLU A 232 12.31 -30.21 15.18
CA GLU A 232 13.54 -29.43 14.99
C GLU A 232 13.18 -28.21 14.15
N GLY A 233 12.56 -27.23 14.80
CA GLY A 233 12.29 -25.93 14.21
C GLY A 233 13.57 -25.12 14.15
N LEU A 234 14.18 -25.04 12.98
CA LEU A 234 15.17 -24.02 12.65
C LEU A 234 14.45 -22.67 12.72
N ALA A 235 14.61 -21.97 13.85
CA ALA A 235 14.11 -20.62 14.02
C ALA A 235 14.90 -19.66 13.11
N ILE A 236 14.45 -19.51 11.87
CA ILE A 236 14.86 -18.41 11.00
C ILE A 236 14.26 -17.16 11.63
N LYS A 237 15.08 -16.40 12.37
CA LYS A 237 14.72 -15.04 12.78
C LYS A 237 14.79 -14.16 11.54
N PRO A 238 13.67 -13.59 11.03
CA PRO A 238 13.77 -12.57 10.01
C PRO A 238 14.44 -11.34 10.63
N ARG A 239 15.68 -11.06 10.23
CA ARG A 239 16.28 -9.74 10.39
C ARG A 239 15.65 -8.86 9.32
N PHE A 240 14.59 -8.12 9.68
CA PHE A 240 14.19 -6.98 8.88
C PHE A 240 15.34 -5.96 8.94
N PRO A 241 15.90 -5.51 7.81
CA PRO A 241 16.82 -4.39 7.83
C PRO A 241 16.09 -3.20 8.46
N THR A 242 16.73 -2.53 9.42
CA THR A 242 16.23 -1.27 9.96
C THR A 242 16.21 -0.26 8.82
N LEU A 243 15.05 -0.10 8.19
CA LEU A 243 14.78 1.04 7.32
C LEU A 243 15.04 2.29 8.15
N GLU A 244 16.09 3.04 7.85
CA GLU A 244 16.14 4.43 8.26
C GLU A 244 15.08 5.16 7.45
N ALA A 245 13.84 5.12 7.93
CA ALA A 245 12.71 5.81 7.31
C ALA A 245 13.06 7.28 7.00
N GLY A 246 13.89 7.90 7.84
CA GLY A 246 14.44 9.23 7.61
C GLY A 246 15.22 9.40 6.30
N ALA A 247 15.99 8.40 5.86
CA ALA A 247 16.75 8.46 4.61
C ALA A 247 15.84 8.35 3.37
N CYS A 248 14.82 7.47 3.43
CA CYS A 248 13.79 7.34 2.38
C CYS A 248 12.95 8.61 2.23
N LEU A 249 12.55 9.26 3.34
CA LEU A 249 11.80 10.51 3.27
C LEU A 249 12.66 11.66 2.72
N ARG A 250 13.96 11.68 3.01
CA ARG A 250 14.86 12.77 2.59
C ARG A 250 14.97 12.91 1.08
N ILE A 251 14.87 11.84 0.29
CA ILE A 251 14.96 11.97 -1.18
C ILE A 251 13.77 12.70 -1.81
N TRP A 252 12.65 12.75 -1.09
CA TRP A 252 11.47 13.52 -1.45
C TRP A 252 11.54 14.99 -1.02
N LEU A 253 12.57 15.39 -0.26
CA LEU A 253 12.74 16.77 0.22
C LEU A 253 13.70 17.56 -0.68
N PRO A 254 13.37 18.84 -0.99
CA PRO A 254 14.27 19.70 -1.75
C PRO A 254 15.65 19.83 -1.07
N GLY A 255 16.72 19.60 -1.84
CA GLY A 255 18.10 19.80 -1.35
C GLY A 255 18.70 18.66 -0.52
N CYS A 256 17.96 17.59 -0.22
CA CYS A 256 18.52 16.42 0.46
C CYS A 256 19.14 15.45 -0.55
N GLN A 257 20.45 15.20 -0.43
CA GLN A 257 21.08 14.03 -1.04
C GLN A 257 21.18 12.92 0.00
N PRO A 258 20.80 11.67 -0.32
CA PRO A 258 20.99 10.56 0.60
C PRO A 258 22.49 10.36 0.81
N GLN A 259 22.97 10.53 2.04
CA GLN A 259 24.28 10.03 2.44
C GLN A 259 24.07 8.54 2.75
N LEU A 260 24.37 7.67 1.78
CA LEU A 260 24.48 6.25 2.06
C LEU A 260 25.67 6.07 3.00
N GLY A 261 25.39 5.76 4.26
CA GLY A 261 26.43 5.44 5.24
C GLY A 261 27.23 4.24 4.73
N ALA A 262 28.55 4.44 4.59
CA ALA A 262 29.47 3.35 4.33
C ALA A 262 29.55 2.47 5.58
N THR A 263 29.07 1.24 5.48
CA THR A 263 29.43 0.12 6.37
C THR A 263 29.58 -1.14 5.55
#